data_AF-H0ERS5-F1
#
_entry.id   AF-H0ERS5-F1
#
_cell.length_a   1.000
_cell.length_b   1.000
_cell.length_c   1.000
_cell.angle_alpha   90.00
_cell.angle_beta   90.00
_cell.angle_gamma   90.00
#
_symmetry.space_group_name_H-M   'P 1'
#
loop_
_entity.id
_entity.type
_entity.pdbx_description
1 polymer ?
#
loop_
_entity_poly.entity_id
_entity_poly.type
_entity_poly.pdbx_seq_one_letter_code
_entity_poly.pdbx_strand_id
1 'polypeptide(L)'
;MMLRVAGLKDLDNNAKNEIEVTDEDGQLSIPNAKRMLKWLAEGVRRALELGSGSDTPKDVNALLNLLLISMGQVYIDTALDAAADLATSQETIKSEPDISYLPSLQPAITITNIMSRFINTVLIRLAEPNTTVRRGMELQTKAAVERIESKTNTIVRSTITVVLNWITRLLANQKKADFRPKDSELEGTRGVPGYLETLQTATCASICTFLTKVAKAAAQAIDGQNLEVFSCELATSVRDLLFEHFKKFQVNATGGLMVAKDMSRYVSTLKDWPLSKEAEGGVELLSEIGNFFIIGPEALRERSRNFQTGGVGRKLQKADFRAFIFRRDDSGSVGIQSVLAGL
;
A
#
# COMPACT_ATOMS: atom_id res chain seq x y z
N MET A 1 20.42 -4.59 -32.69
CA MET A 1 20.02 -5.58 -31.65
C MET A 1 20.57 -6.99 -31.88
N MET A 2 20.56 -7.54 -33.09
CA MET A 2 21.08 -8.90 -33.35
C MET A 2 22.60 -9.07 -33.17
N LEU A 3 23.40 -8.00 -33.37
CA LEU A 3 24.86 -8.02 -33.16
C LEU A 3 25.28 -8.05 -31.68
N ARG A 4 24.46 -7.47 -30.78
CA ARG A 4 24.74 -7.40 -29.33
C ARG A 4 24.58 -8.75 -28.61
N VAL A 5 23.74 -9.65 -29.14
CA VAL A 5 23.57 -11.01 -28.58
C VAL A 5 24.76 -11.92 -28.91
N ALA A 6 25.56 -11.57 -29.92
CA ALA A 6 26.70 -12.36 -30.39
C ALA A 6 28.06 -11.95 -29.78
N GLY A 7 28.09 -11.00 -28.83
CA GLY A 7 29.33 -10.60 -28.14
C GLY A 7 30.38 -9.89 -29.00
N LEU A 8 30.00 -9.40 -30.19
CA LEU A 8 30.89 -8.63 -31.06
C LEU A 8 30.75 -7.13 -30.73
N LYS A 9 31.83 -6.53 -30.23
CA LYS A 9 31.94 -5.07 -30.07
C LYS A 9 32.14 -4.44 -31.45
N ASP A 10 31.27 -3.53 -31.83
CA ASP A 10 31.45 -2.68 -33.01
C ASP A 10 32.76 -1.88 -32.84
N LEU A 11 33.69 -2.05 -33.79
CA LEU A 11 34.98 -1.37 -33.86
C LEU A 11 34.86 -0.01 -34.56
N ASP A 12 33.80 0.74 -34.29
CA ASP A 12 33.66 2.11 -34.80
C ASP A 12 34.19 3.12 -33.77
N ASN A 13 35.35 3.70 -34.09
CA ASN A 13 36.05 4.70 -33.27
C ASN A 13 35.27 6.02 -33.04
N ASN A 14 34.05 6.15 -33.58
CA ASN A 14 33.12 7.26 -33.32
C ASN A 14 32.12 6.99 -32.17
N ALA A 15 32.06 5.77 -31.62
CA ALA A 15 31.15 5.41 -30.53
C ALA A 15 31.66 5.79 -29.12
N LYS A 16 32.75 6.56 -28.99
CA LYS A 16 33.34 6.90 -27.68
C LYS A 16 32.50 7.87 -26.83
N ASN A 17 31.44 8.46 -27.39
CA ASN A 17 30.55 9.39 -26.70
C ASN A 17 29.10 8.88 -26.56
N GLU A 18 28.80 7.66 -26.99
CA GLU A 18 27.51 7.06 -26.66
C GLU A 18 27.57 6.54 -25.22
N ILE A 19 27.02 7.33 -24.30
CA ILE A 19 26.79 6.88 -22.93
C ILE A 19 25.78 5.74 -23.04
N GLU A 20 26.22 4.52 -22.76
CA GLU A 20 25.29 3.39 -22.60
C GLU A 20 24.41 3.68 -21.38
N VAL A 21 23.14 3.99 -21.64
CA VAL A 21 22.14 4.26 -20.59
C VAL A 21 21.43 2.96 -20.26
N THR A 22 21.34 2.65 -18.97
CA THR A 22 20.59 1.53 -18.41
C THR A 22 19.34 2.03 -17.69
N ASP A 23 18.36 1.15 -17.46
CA ASP A 23 17.17 1.50 -16.68
C ASP A 23 17.52 1.90 -15.22
N GLU A 24 18.66 1.40 -14.71
CA GLU A 24 19.19 1.78 -13.39
C GLU A 24 19.64 3.25 -13.34
N ASP A 25 20.12 3.81 -14.46
CA ASP A 25 20.50 5.22 -14.56
C ASP A 25 19.29 6.16 -14.47
N GLY A 26 18.08 5.64 -14.72
CA GLY A 26 16.81 6.35 -14.55
C GLY A 26 16.31 6.41 -13.11
N GLN A 27 16.91 5.66 -12.18
CA GLN A 27 16.45 5.60 -10.79
C GLN A 27 17.05 6.72 -9.93
N LEU A 28 16.29 7.14 -8.91
CA LEU A 28 16.76 8.10 -7.92
C LEU A 28 17.91 7.53 -7.09
N SER A 29 19.08 8.14 -7.25
CA SER A 29 20.29 7.85 -6.52
C SER A 29 20.58 8.92 -5.45
N ILE A 30 20.64 8.49 -4.19
CA ILE A 30 21.05 9.31 -3.05
C ILE A 30 22.50 9.82 -3.22
N PRO A 31 23.48 9.01 -3.66
CA PRO A 31 24.82 9.50 -3.99
C PRO A 31 24.83 10.65 -5.00
N ASN A 32 24.02 10.56 -6.06
CA ASN A 32 23.93 11.62 -7.07
C ASN A 32 23.36 12.92 -6.47
N ALA A 33 22.31 12.82 -5.66
CA ALA A 33 21.78 13.98 -4.93
C ALA A 33 22.83 14.61 -4.00
N LYS A 34 23.59 13.80 -3.25
CA LYS A 34 24.67 14.31 -2.39
C LYS A 34 25.75 15.02 -3.21
N ARG A 35 26.08 14.51 -4.40
CA ARG A 35 27.03 15.16 -5.32
C ARG A 35 26.51 16.49 -5.84
N MET A 36 25.24 16.57 -6.22
CA MET A 36 24.58 17.83 -6.61
C MET A 36 24.65 18.87 -5.48
N LEU A 37 24.34 18.46 -4.25
CA LEU A 37 24.44 19.34 -3.07
C LEU A 37 25.87 19.78 -2.78
N LYS A 38 26.86 18.90 -2.99
CA LYS A 38 28.28 19.27 -2.85
C LYS A 38 28.68 20.35 -3.86
N TRP A 39 28.30 20.20 -5.12
CA TRP A 39 28.56 21.21 -6.14
C TRP A 39 27.88 22.53 -5.83
N LEU A 40 26.65 22.48 -5.34
CA LEU A 40 25.95 23.68 -4.90
C LEU A 40 26.66 24.34 -3.71
N ALA A 41 27.10 23.58 -2.71
CA ALA A 41 27.85 24.09 -1.57
C ALA A 41 29.18 24.74 -1.97
N GLU A 42 29.89 24.16 -2.94
CA GLU A 42 31.08 24.79 -3.53
C GLU A 42 30.72 26.09 -4.26
N GLY A 43 29.57 26.15 -4.95
CA GLY A 43 29.03 27.36 -5.56
C GLY A 43 28.70 28.45 -4.54
N VAL A 44 28.04 28.10 -3.44
CA VAL A 44 27.77 28.99 -2.30
C VAL A 44 29.06 29.56 -1.75
N ARG A 45 30.08 28.71 -1.53
CA ARG A 45 31.39 29.16 -1.03
C ARG A 45 32.03 30.17 -1.96
N ARG A 46 32.04 29.92 -3.28
CA ARG A 46 32.58 30.88 -4.27
C ARG A 46 31.82 32.20 -4.25
N ALA A 47 30.49 32.17 -4.14
CA ALA A 47 29.68 33.38 -4.05
C ALA A 47 30.02 34.21 -2.80
N LEU A 48 30.28 33.56 -1.66
CA LEU A 48 30.71 34.23 -0.43
C LEU A 48 32.12 34.81 -0.50
N GLU A 49 33.05 34.15 -1.21
CA GLU A 49 34.44 34.60 -1.34
C GLU A 49 34.60 35.73 -2.36
N LEU A 50 33.79 35.74 -3.41
CA LEU A 50 33.87 36.71 -4.51
C LEU A 50 32.89 37.88 -4.36
N GLY A 51 31.77 37.67 -3.66
CA GLY A 51 30.68 38.62 -3.53
C GLY A 51 30.88 39.63 -2.40
N SER A 52 30.08 40.70 -2.43
CA SER A 52 29.95 41.61 -1.30
C SER A 52 28.97 41.03 -0.28
N GLY A 53 29.19 41.27 1.03
CA GLY A 53 28.27 40.78 2.07
C GLY A 53 26.84 41.30 1.93
N SER A 54 26.63 42.42 1.23
CA SER A 54 25.31 42.97 0.90
C SER A 54 24.56 42.19 -0.20
N ASP A 55 25.29 41.48 -1.06
CA ASP A 55 24.70 40.72 -2.17
C ASP A 55 24.39 39.27 -1.79
N THR A 56 25.03 38.75 -0.73
CA THR A 56 24.88 37.37 -0.25
C THR A 56 23.43 36.87 -0.23
N PRO A 57 22.42 37.60 0.31
CA PRO A 57 21.04 37.10 0.33
C PRO A 57 20.46 36.87 -1.07
N LYS A 58 20.80 37.71 -2.05
CA LYS A 58 20.34 37.56 -3.44
C LYS A 58 20.99 36.37 -4.11
N ASP A 59 22.30 36.20 -3.89
CA ASP A 59 23.06 35.10 -4.48
C ASP A 59 22.59 33.74 -3.95
N VAL A 60 22.38 33.61 -2.64
CA VAL A 60 21.87 32.36 -2.06
C VAL A 60 20.43 32.07 -2.45
N ASN A 61 19.62 33.10 -2.71
CA ASN A 61 18.28 32.93 -3.27
C ASN A 61 18.34 32.42 -4.72
N ALA A 62 19.26 32.92 -5.55
CA ALA A 62 19.47 32.38 -6.90
C ALA A 62 19.91 30.90 -6.86
N LEU A 63 20.82 30.55 -5.96
CA LEU A 63 21.29 29.17 -5.75
C LEU A 63 20.18 28.26 -5.20
N LEU A 64 19.29 28.77 -4.33
CA LEU A 64 18.10 28.05 -3.90
C LEU A 64 17.19 27.71 -5.09
N ASN A 65 16.90 28.70 -5.95
CA ASN A 65 16.05 28.47 -7.12
C ASN A 65 16.67 27.42 -8.07
N LEU A 66 17.99 27.48 -8.28
CA LEU A 66 18.70 26.46 -9.05
C LEU A 66 18.56 25.06 -8.44
N LEU A 67 18.69 24.94 -7.11
CA LEU A 67 18.50 23.68 -6.40
C LEU A 67 17.08 23.14 -6.55
N LEU A 68 16.07 23.99 -6.33
CA LEU A 68 14.66 23.59 -6.41
C LEU A 68 14.28 23.16 -7.83
N ILE A 69 14.81 23.81 -8.87
CA ILE A 69 14.60 23.41 -10.26
C ILE A 69 15.34 22.10 -10.57
N SER A 70 16.65 22.04 -10.33
CA SER A 70 17.46 20.89 -10.74
C SER A 70 17.18 19.63 -9.93
N MET A 71 17.17 19.73 -8.61
CA MET A 71 16.93 18.60 -7.72
C MET A 71 15.45 18.37 -7.47
N GLY A 72 14.68 19.42 -7.21
CA GLY A 72 13.25 19.29 -6.93
C GLY A 72 12.45 18.91 -8.17
N GLN A 73 12.55 19.70 -9.25
CA GLN A 73 11.72 19.51 -10.43
C GLN A 73 12.28 18.47 -11.41
N VAL A 74 13.49 18.68 -11.90
CA VAL A 74 14.04 17.84 -12.97
C VAL A 74 14.34 16.43 -12.47
N TYR A 75 14.78 16.28 -11.22
CA TYR A 75 15.21 15.00 -10.68
C TYR A 75 14.11 14.28 -9.89
N ILE A 76 13.63 14.86 -8.78
CA ILE A 76 12.65 14.20 -7.91
C ILE A 76 11.27 14.09 -8.58
N ASP A 77 10.73 15.19 -9.12
CA ASP A 77 9.37 15.13 -9.69
C ASP A 77 9.27 14.21 -10.88
N THR A 78 10.26 14.23 -11.78
CA THR A 78 10.26 13.35 -12.96
C THR A 78 10.18 11.88 -12.55
N ALA A 79 10.91 11.49 -11.51
CA ALA A 79 10.87 10.13 -10.99
C ALA A 79 9.52 9.82 -10.32
N LEU A 80 8.95 10.76 -9.57
CA LEU A 80 7.63 10.59 -8.96
C LEU A 80 6.51 10.54 -10.01
N ASP A 81 6.61 11.32 -11.09
CA ASP A 81 5.66 11.29 -12.20
C ASP A 81 5.72 9.94 -12.93
N ALA A 82 6.93 9.43 -13.19
CA ALA A 82 7.09 8.08 -13.74
C ALA A 82 6.50 7.00 -12.82
N ALA A 83 6.70 7.10 -11.50
CA ALA A 83 6.11 6.17 -10.54
C ALA A 83 4.57 6.29 -10.47
N ALA A 84 4.03 7.51 -10.61
CA ALA A 84 2.59 7.74 -10.66
C ALA A 84 1.95 7.17 -11.95
N ASP A 85 2.61 7.33 -13.09
CA ASP A 85 2.17 6.74 -14.36
C ASP A 85 2.19 5.22 -14.30
N LEU A 86 3.24 4.63 -13.71
CA LEU A 86 3.32 3.20 -13.46
C LEU A 86 2.17 2.73 -12.55
N ALA A 87 1.96 3.38 -11.40
CA ALA A 87 0.85 3.04 -10.49
C ALA A 87 -0.51 3.08 -11.20
N THR A 88 -0.78 4.14 -11.96
CA THR A 88 -2.02 4.32 -12.71
C THR A 88 -2.22 3.21 -13.75
N SER A 89 -1.15 2.81 -14.45
CA SER A 89 -1.21 1.73 -15.45
C SER A 89 -1.62 0.38 -14.83
N GLN A 90 -1.32 0.15 -13.55
CA GLN A 90 -1.66 -1.09 -12.84
C GLN A 90 -3.11 -1.14 -12.36
N GLU A 91 -3.85 -0.02 -12.32
CA GLU A 91 -5.21 0.00 -11.79
C GLU A 91 -6.19 -0.84 -12.62
N THR A 92 -5.95 -0.97 -13.92
CA THR A 92 -6.86 -1.63 -14.87
C THR A 92 -6.34 -2.95 -15.43
N ILE A 93 -5.13 -3.37 -15.02
CA ILE A 93 -4.48 -4.57 -15.56
C ILE A 93 -5.25 -5.85 -15.19
N LYS A 94 -5.14 -6.87 -16.05
CA LYS A 94 -5.84 -8.16 -15.88
C LYS A 94 -4.98 -9.22 -15.19
N SER A 95 -3.66 -9.05 -15.17
CA SER A 95 -2.71 -9.91 -14.47
C SER A 95 -2.43 -9.39 -13.05
N GLU A 96 -1.65 -10.13 -12.27
CA GLU A 96 -1.16 -9.64 -10.98
C GLU A 96 -0.41 -8.30 -11.20
N PRO A 97 -0.76 -7.23 -10.49
CA PRO A 97 -0.17 -5.92 -10.70
C PRO A 97 1.27 -5.87 -10.19
N ASP A 98 2.12 -5.17 -10.93
CA ASP A 98 3.50 -4.92 -10.51
C ASP A 98 3.58 -3.69 -9.60
N ILE A 99 4.04 -3.89 -8.37
CA ILE A 99 4.21 -2.85 -7.35
C ILE A 99 5.68 -2.43 -7.17
N SER A 100 6.55 -2.77 -8.12
CA SER A 100 7.98 -2.44 -8.13
C SER A 100 8.28 -0.93 -8.05
N TYR A 101 7.31 -0.08 -8.43
CA TYR A 101 7.42 1.38 -8.32
C TYR A 101 7.38 1.87 -6.86
N LEU A 102 6.79 1.11 -5.92
CA LEU A 102 6.58 1.58 -4.55
C LEU A 102 7.91 1.78 -3.78
N PRO A 103 8.87 0.83 -3.76
CA PRO A 103 10.18 1.05 -3.13
C PRO A 103 10.97 2.26 -3.68
N SER A 104 10.68 2.72 -4.90
CA SER A 104 11.36 3.88 -5.50
C SER A 104 11.00 5.22 -4.81
N LEU A 105 9.95 5.24 -3.98
CA LEU A 105 9.58 6.40 -3.17
C LEU A 105 10.59 6.71 -2.06
N GLN A 106 11.26 5.70 -1.50
CA GLN A 106 12.16 5.89 -0.36
C GLN A 106 13.34 6.81 -0.71
N PRO A 107 14.03 6.64 -1.86
CA PRO A 107 15.04 7.59 -2.31
C PRO A 107 14.49 9.00 -2.51
N ALA A 108 13.29 9.16 -3.08
CA ALA A 108 12.66 10.47 -3.28
C ALA A 108 12.44 11.21 -1.95
N ILE A 109 11.88 10.52 -0.95
CA ILE A 109 11.65 11.06 0.39
C ILE A 109 12.98 11.43 1.05
N THR A 110 13.97 10.54 0.96
CA THR A 110 15.30 10.76 1.54
C THR A 110 15.99 11.97 0.93
N ILE A 111 16.00 12.08 -0.40
CA ILE A 111 16.62 13.20 -1.12
C ILE A 111 15.91 14.51 -0.76
N THR A 112 14.57 14.51 -0.69
CA THR A 112 13.77 15.67 -0.28
C THR A 112 14.12 16.14 1.12
N ASN A 113 14.29 15.21 2.07
CA ASN A 113 14.70 15.53 3.44
C ASN A 113 16.11 16.11 3.50
N ILE A 114 17.06 15.55 2.75
CA ILE A 114 18.44 16.08 2.69
C ILE A 114 18.44 17.48 2.05
N MET A 115 17.69 17.68 0.96
CA MET A 115 17.53 18.96 0.27
C MET A 115 16.95 20.01 1.22
N SER A 116 15.82 19.72 1.86
CA SER A 116 15.16 20.60 2.84
C SER A 116 16.10 20.96 3.99
N ARG A 117 16.85 19.98 4.52
CA ARG A 117 17.82 20.22 5.58
C ARG A 117 18.96 21.13 5.11
N PHE A 118 19.52 20.90 3.92
CA PHE A 118 20.57 21.77 3.36
C PHE A 118 20.06 23.21 3.21
N ILE A 119 18.86 23.40 2.67
CA ILE A 119 18.26 24.72 2.49
C ILE A 119 18.10 25.45 3.84
N ASN A 120 17.50 24.78 4.83
CA ASN A 120 17.22 25.38 6.13
C ASN A 120 18.49 25.65 6.97
N THR A 121 19.50 24.80 6.84
CA THR A 121 20.73 24.91 7.65
C THR A 121 21.78 25.80 7.01
N VAL A 122 21.85 25.87 5.68
CA VAL A 122 22.89 26.63 4.96
C VAL A 122 22.28 27.86 4.30
N LEU A 123 21.38 27.68 3.33
CA LEU A 123 20.95 28.78 2.45
C LEU A 123 20.13 29.82 3.20
N ILE A 124 19.14 29.40 3.99
CA ILE A 124 18.27 30.31 4.76
C ILE A 124 19.07 31.09 5.80
N ARG A 125 20.10 30.47 6.41
CA ARG A 125 20.98 31.12 7.38
C ARG A 125 21.81 32.24 6.77
N LEU A 126 22.30 32.05 5.56
CA LEU A 126 23.06 33.07 4.84
C LEU A 126 22.21 34.28 4.41
N ALA A 127 20.88 34.13 4.37
CA ALA A 127 19.94 35.21 4.07
C ALA A 127 19.44 35.98 5.31
N GLU A 128 19.89 35.65 6.54
CA GLU A 128 19.47 36.30 7.79
C GLU A 128 19.51 37.84 7.76
N PRO A 129 20.52 38.51 7.15
CA PRO A 129 20.57 39.97 7.08
C PRO A 129 19.42 40.62 6.29
N ASN A 130 18.75 39.87 5.41
CA ASN A 130 17.63 40.36 4.60
C ASN A 130 16.35 39.56 4.87
N THR A 131 15.51 40.10 5.74
CA THR A 131 14.27 39.45 6.20
C THR A 131 13.29 39.15 5.07
N THR A 132 13.17 40.02 4.07
CA THR A 132 12.27 39.83 2.93
C THR A 132 12.72 38.66 2.06
N VAL A 133 14.00 38.60 1.70
CA VAL A 133 14.55 37.51 0.89
C VAL A 133 14.47 36.19 1.65
N ARG A 134 14.86 36.17 2.93
CA ARG A 134 14.77 34.98 3.79
C ARG A 134 13.35 34.40 3.84
N ARG A 135 12.33 35.26 4.06
CA ARG A 135 10.92 34.82 4.07
C ARG A 135 10.49 34.27 2.71
N GLY A 136 10.93 34.89 1.62
CA GLY A 136 10.67 34.38 0.27
C GLY A 136 11.26 32.98 0.06
N MET A 137 12.50 32.77 0.48
CA MET A 137 13.19 31.47 0.41
C MET A 137 12.47 30.40 1.23
N GLU A 138 12.01 30.72 2.45
CA GLU A 138 11.23 29.82 3.31
C GLU A 138 9.91 29.40 2.62
N LEU A 139 9.20 30.35 2.02
CA LEU A 139 7.95 30.08 1.30
C LEU A 139 8.18 29.19 0.07
N GLN A 140 9.20 29.48 -0.74
CA GLN A 140 9.54 28.67 -1.91
C GLN A 140 9.91 27.23 -1.53
N THR A 141 10.70 27.08 -0.45
CA THR A 141 11.12 25.78 0.07
C THR A 141 9.93 24.97 0.55
N LYS A 142 9.05 25.59 1.33
CA LYS A 142 7.81 24.95 1.81
C LYS A 142 6.94 24.49 0.64
N ALA A 143 6.70 25.37 -0.33
CA ALA A 143 5.89 25.03 -1.51
C ALA A 143 6.50 23.86 -2.32
N ALA A 144 7.82 23.81 -2.45
CA ALA A 144 8.49 22.71 -3.15
C ALA A 144 8.34 21.36 -2.40
N VAL A 145 8.48 21.37 -1.07
CA VAL A 145 8.31 20.16 -0.24
C VAL A 145 6.85 19.68 -0.27
N GLU A 146 5.88 20.57 -0.06
CA GLU A 146 4.44 20.24 -0.11
C GLU A 146 4.04 19.62 -1.45
N ARG A 147 4.63 20.10 -2.54
CA ARG A 147 4.38 19.58 -3.89
C ARG A 147 4.91 18.15 -4.06
N ILE A 148 6.12 17.86 -3.58
CA ILE A 148 6.72 16.51 -3.59
C ILE A 148 5.91 15.56 -2.69
N GLU A 149 5.52 16.02 -1.51
CA GLU A 149 4.67 15.25 -0.58
C GLU A 149 3.31 14.91 -1.20
N SER A 150 2.67 15.88 -1.88
CA SER A 150 1.40 15.67 -2.57
C SER A 150 1.49 14.61 -3.68
N LYS A 151 2.57 14.62 -4.48
CA LYS A 151 2.83 13.58 -5.49
C LYS A 151 3.04 12.21 -4.85
N THR A 152 3.86 12.15 -3.80
CA THR A 152 4.11 10.92 -3.04
C THR A 152 2.81 10.33 -2.47
N ASN A 153 1.97 11.17 -1.87
CA ASN A 153 0.66 10.77 -1.34
C ASN A 153 -0.28 10.24 -2.43
N THR A 154 -0.25 10.83 -3.62
CA THR A 154 -1.04 10.34 -4.76
C THR A 154 -0.64 8.92 -5.16
N ILE A 155 0.66 8.64 -5.24
CA ILE A 155 1.17 7.30 -5.57
C ILE A 155 0.78 6.27 -4.51
N VAL A 156 0.89 6.64 -3.22
CA VAL A 156 0.50 5.77 -2.11
C VAL A 156 -1.00 5.46 -2.15
N ARG A 157 -1.86 6.45 -2.40
CA ARG A 157 -3.32 6.24 -2.55
C ARG A 157 -3.68 5.42 -3.79
N SER A 158 -3.04 5.66 -4.93
CA SER A 158 -3.22 4.84 -6.14
C SER A 158 -2.82 3.40 -5.87
N THR A 159 -1.75 3.15 -5.10
CA THR A 159 -1.35 1.80 -4.70
C THR A 159 -2.43 1.07 -3.91
N ILE A 160 -3.11 1.74 -2.96
CA ILE A 160 -4.26 1.15 -2.26
C ILE A 160 -5.34 0.76 -3.28
N THR A 161 -5.64 1.65 -4.24
CA THR A 161 -6.63 1.39 -5.29
C THR A 161 -6.26 0.19 -6.17
N VAL A 162 -5.01 0.09 -6.63
CA VAL A 162 -4.48 -1.04 -7.39
C VAL A 162 -4.67 -2.36 -6.63
N VAL A 163 -4.30 -2.37 -5.34
CA VAL A 163 -4.41 -3.57 -4.49
C VAL A 163 -5.86 -3.99 -4.30
N LEU A 164 -6.76 -3.05 -4.00
CA LEU A 164 -8.18 -3.33 -3.81
C LEU A 164 -8.85 -3.81 -5.10
N ASN A 165 -8.48 -3.24 -6.25
CA ASN A 165 -8.97 -3.67 -7.56
C ASN A 165 -8.54 -5.11 -7.85
N TRP A 166 -7.27 -5.45 -7.59
CA TRP A 166 -6.78 -6.80 -7.80
C TRP A 166 -7.45 -7.82 -6.87
N ILE A 167 -7.60 -7.50 -5.58
CA ILE A 167 -8.32 -8.35 -4.62
C ILE A 167 -9.76 -8.55 -5.05
N THR A 168 -10.45 -7.49 -5.50
CA THR A 168 -11.82 -7.58 -6.01
C THR A 168 -11.91 -8.53 -7.20
N ARG A 169 -10.93 -8.52 -8.12
CA ARG A 169 -10.86 -9.47 -9.24
C ARG A 169 -10.63 -10.91 -8.77
N LEU A 170 -9.71 -11.13 -7.84
CA LEU A 170 -9.46 -12.46 -7.28
C LEU A 170 -10.71 -13.03 -6.59
N LEU A 171 -11.40 -12.20 -5.80
CA LEU A 171 -12.66 -12.55 -5.15
C LEU A 171 -13.76 -12.85 -6.19
N ALA A 172 -13.86 -12.07 -7.27
CA ALA A 172 -14.84 -12.31 -8.33
C ALA A 172 -14.64 -13.66 -9.05
N ASN A 173 -13.41 -14.17 -9.09
CA ASN A 173 -13.08 -15.48 -9.68
C ASN A 173 -13.37 -16.66 -8.75
N GLN A 174 -13.75 -16.41 -7.49
CA GLN A 174 -14.06 -17.46 -6.53
C GLN A 174 -15.34 -18.20 -6.88
N LYS A 175 -15.31 -19.54 -6.90
CA LYS A 175 -16.43 -20.34 -7.36
C LYS A 175 -17.46 -20.50 -6.25
N LYS A 176 -18.74 -20.47 -6.59
CA LYS A 176 -19.82 -20.74 -5.61
C LYS A 176 -19.72 -22.14 -4.98
N ALA A 177 -19.13 -23.10 -5.69
CA ALA A 177 -18.90 -24.45 -5.19
C ALA A 177 -17.84 -24.50 -4.07
N ASP A 178 -16.94 -23.50 -3.97
CA ASP A 178 -15.86 -23.49 -2.99
C ASP A 178 -16.39 -23.46 -1.55
N PHE A 179 -17.61 -22.94 -1.33
CA PHE A 179 -18.27 -22.92 -0.02
C PHE A 179 -19.53 -23.78 0.04
N ARG A 180 -19.79 -24.57 -1.00
CA ARG A 180 -20.89 -25.54 -1.03
C ARG A 180 -20.44 -26.86 -1.66
N PRO A 181 -19.36 -27.48 -1.14
CA PRO A 181 -18.83 -28.72 -1.69
C PRO A 181 -19.83 -29.88 -1.50
N LYS A 182 -19.81 -30.84 -2.41
CA LYS A 182 -20.65 -32.05 -2.29
C LYS A 182 -20.01 -33.02 -1.31
N ASP A 183 -20.81 -33.71 -0.50
CA ASP A 183 -20.31 -34.63 0.53
C ASP A 183 -19.39 -35.72 -0.04
N SER A 184 -19.66 -36.19 -1.28
CA SER A 184 -18.84 -37.17 -1.99
C SER A 184 -17.42 -36.73 -2.33
N GLU A 185 -17.15 -35.42 -2.44
CA GLU A 185 -15.82 -34.89 -2.79
C GLU A 185 -14.88 -34.82 -1.56
N LEU A 186 -15.45 -34.83 -0.35
CA LEU A 186 -14.74 -34.66 0.92
C LEU A 186 -14.50 -35.97 1.67
N GLU A 187 -15.32 -37.00 1.44
CA GLU A 187 -15.13 -38.32 2.05
C GLU A 187 -13.78 -38.96 1.67
N GLY A 188 -13.28 -38.70 0.46
CA GLY A 188 -11.97 -39.19 0.01
C GLY A 188 -10.75 -38.46 0.59
N THR A 189 -10.95 -37.31 1.25
CA THR A 189 -9.87 -36.47 1.80
C THR A 189 -9.88 -36.36 3.33
N ARG A 190 -11.00 -36.72 3.99
CA ARG A 190 -11.10 -36.85 5.45
C ARG A 190 -10.20 -37.99 5.96
N GLY A 191 -8.97 -37.66 6.33
CA GLY A 191 -7.98 -38.62 6.85
C GLY A 191 -6.58 -38.47 6.24
N VAL A 192 -6.43 -37.64 5.21
CA VAL A 192 -5.12 -37.35 4.60
C VAL A 192 -4.36 -36.32 5.45
N PRO A 193 -3.05 -36.53 5.74
CA PRO A 193 -2.20 -35.50 6.34
C PRO A 193 -2.27 -34.21 5.50
N GLY A 194 -2.58 -33.08 6.12
CA GLY A 194 -2.78 -31.81 5.39
C GLY A 194 -4.24 -31.52 4.99
N TYR A 195 -5.24 -32.34 5.39
CA TYR A 195 -6.66 -32.03 5.18
C TYR A 195 -7.05 -30.61 5.63
N LEU A 196 -6.51 -30.14 6.77
CA LEU A 196 -6.74 -28.78 7.27
C LEU A 196 -6.17 -27.68 6.35
N GLU A 197 -5.16 -27.98 5.54
CA GLU A 197 -4.60 -27.08 4.52
C GLU A 197 -5.47 -27.09 3.26
N THR A 198 -6.06 -28.24 2.91
CA THR A 198 -7.03 -28.35 1.80
C THR A 198 -8.34 -27.59 2.04
N LEU A 199 -8.62 -27.20 3.29
CA LEU A 199 -9.78 -26.36 3.62
C LEU A 199 -9.61 -24.89 3.22
N GLN A 200 -8.37 -24.44 2.97
CA GLN A 200 -8.13 -23.08 2.50
C GLN A 200 -8.48 -23.00 1.00
N THR A 201 -9.25 -21.98 0.61
CA THR A 201 -9.56 -21.77 -0.80
C THR A 201 -8.35 -21.24 -1.57
N ALA A 202 -8.24 -21.61 -2.86
CA ALA A 202 -7.19 -21.11 -3.74
C ALA A 202 -7.22 -19.57 -3.87
N THR A 203 -8.42 -18.98 -3.83
CA THR A 203 -8.60 -17.52 -3.83
C THR A 203 -8.01 -16.90 -2.57
N CYS A 204 -8.28 -17.45 -1.39
CA CYS A 204 -7.69 -16.98 -0.13
C CYS A 204 -6.16 -17.07 -0.16
N ALA A 205 -5.61 -18.20 -0.60
CA ALA A 205 -4.16 -18.37 -0.73
C ALA A 205 -3.54 -17.29 -1.64
N SER A 206 -4.14 -17.06 -2.80
CA SER A 206 -3.66 -16.07 -3.78
C SER A 206 -3.70 -14.65 -3.22
N ILE A 207 -4.79 -14.26 -2.55
CA ILE A 207 -4.92 -12.94 -1.91
C ILE A 207 -3.88 -12.78 -0.81
N CYS A 208 -3.74 -13.74 0.09
CA CYS A 208 -2.77 -13.66 1.18
C CYS A 208 -1.33 -13.56 0.67
N THR A 209 -0.95 -14.37 -0.33
CA THR A 209 0.38 -14.30 -0.95
C THR A 209 0.64 -12.93 -1.57
N PHE A 210 -0.33 -12.38 -2.30
CA PHE A 210 -0.21 -11.05 -2.87
C PHE A 210 -0.07 -9.98 -1.79
N LEU A 211 -0.94 -10.00 -0.78
CA LEU A 211 -0.90 -9.08 0.36
C LEU A 211 0.44 -9.09 1.11
N THR A 212 1.07 -10.26 1.29
CA THR A 212 2.42 -10.34 1.86
C THR A 212 3.47 -9.66 0.97
N LYS A 213 3.38 -9.77 -0.36
CA LYS A 213 4.26 -9.04 -1.28
C LYS A 213 4.06 -7.53 -1.16
N VAL A 214 2.81 -7.07 -1.08
CA VAL A 214 2.46 -5.65 -0.90
C VAL A 214 3.06 -5.11 0.40
N ALA A 215 2.84 -5.81 1.52
CA ALA A 215 3.35 -5.39 2.82
C ALA A 215 4.89 -5.26 2.82
N LYS A 216 5.59 -6.20 2.18
CA LYS A 216 7.05 -6.14 2.04
C LYS A 216 7.51 -4.94 1.22
N ALA A 217 6.85 -4.67 0.08
CA ALA A 217 7.19 -3.52 -0.76
C ALA A 217 6.88 -2.19 -0.05
N ALA A 218 5.76 -2.12 0.67
CA ALA A 218 5.36 -0.93 1.44
C ALA A 218 6.35 -0.63 2.57
N ALA A 219 6.82 -1.64 3.29
CA ALA A 219 7.81 -1.49 4.36
C ALA A 219 9.19 -1.03 3.86
N GLN A 220 9.49 -1.19 2.57
CA GLN A 220 10.71 -0.65 1.94
C GLN A 220 10.55 0.81 1.50
N ALA A 221 9.31 1.26 1.30
CA ALA A 221 8.97 2.56 0.74
C ALA A 221 8.57 3.60 1.80
N ILE A 222 7.83 3.16 2.83
CA ILE A 222 7.17 3.99 3.83
C ILE A 222 7.63 3.52 5.22
N ASP A 223 7.87 4.45 6.14
CA ASP A 223 8.35 4.17 7.49
C ASP A 223 7.46 4.77 8.59
N GLY A 224 7.69 4.31 9.82
CA GLY A 224 7.10 4.85 11.04
C GLY A 224 5.58 4.98 11.02
N GLN A 225 5.09 6.14 11.44
CA GLN A 225 3.65 6.44 11.52
C GLN A 225 2.95 6.38 10.15
N ASN A 226 3.65 6.76 9.07
CA ASN A 226 3.07 6.74 7.73
C ASN A 226 2.79 5.30 7.27
N LEU A 227 3.68 4.37 7.62
CA LEU A 227 3.48 2.95 7.33
C LEU A 227 2.31 2.38 8.13
N GLU A 228 2.16 2.77 9.40
CA GLU A 228 1.01 2.37 10.22
C GLU A 228 -0.31 2.87 9.61
N VAL A 229 -0.39 4.15 9.23
CA VAL A 229 -1.59 4.74 8.62
C VAL A 229 -1.95 4.04 7.31
N PHE A 230 -0.96 3.83 6.43
CA PHE A 230 -1.16 3.10 5.18
C PHE A 230 -1.65 1.66 5.42
N SER A 231 -1.01 0.96 6.35
CA SER A 231 -1.36 -0.43 6.69
C SER A 231 -2.76 -0.53 7.28
N CYS A 232 -3.16 0.43 8.14
CA CYS A 232 -4.49 0.51 8.71
C CYS A 232 -5.57 0.75 7.65
N GLU A 233 -5.35 1.72 6.75
CA GLU A 233 -6.29 2.05 5.68
C GLU A 233 -6.49 0.86 4.73
N LEU A 234 -5.38 0.23 4.33
CA LEU A 234 -5.42 -0.94 3.46
C LEU A 234 -6.10 -2.13 4.14
N ALA A 235 -5.73 -2.47 5.38
CA ALA A 235 -6.32 -3.60 6.10
C ALA A 235 -7.82 -3.42 6.33
N THR A 236 -8.25 -2.21 6.67
CA THR A 236 -9.67 -1.86 6.84
C THR A 236 -10.43 -2.01 5.52
N SER A 237 -9.86 -1.54 4.42
CA SER A 237 -10.49 -1.63 3.10
C SER A 237 -10.58 -3.08 2.59
N VAL A 238 -9.53 -3.88 2.80
CA VAL A 238 -9.53 -5.32 2.46
C VAL A 238 -10.56 -6.06 3.29
N ARG A 239 -10.63 -5.78 4.61
CA ARG A 239 -11.67 -6.32 5.48
C ARG A 239 -13.05 -6.04 4.90
N ASP A 240 -13.35 -4.79 4.55
CA ASP A 240 -14.68 -4.40 4.06
C ASP A 240 -15.04 -5.11 2.74
N LEU A 241 -14.07 -5.29 1.83
CA LEU A 241 -14.25 -6.11 0.63
C LEU A 241 -14.59 -7.57 0.95
N LEU A 242 -13.90 -8.17 1.93
CA LEU A 242 -14.18 -9.53 2.37
C LEU A 242 -15.57 -9.63 2.99
N PHE A 243 -15.96 -8.68 3.84
CA PHE A 243 -17.31 -8.63 4.41
C PHE A 243 -18.39 -8.66 3.33
N GLU A 244 -18.28 -7.79 2.32
CA GLU A 244 -19.24 -7.74 1.21
C GLU A 244 -19.20 -8.96 0.30
N HIS A 245 -18.03 -9.58 0.14
CA HIS A 245 -17.87 -10.79 -0.65
C HIS A 245 -18.60 -11.99 -0.03
N PHE A 246 -18.35 -12.27 1.25
CA PHE A 246 -18.91 -13.44 1.91
C PHE A 246 -20.44 -13.34 2.12
N LYS A 247 -21.02 -12.14 2.08
CA LYS A 247 -22.48 -11.92 2.00
C LYS A 247 -23.11 -12.42 0.69
N LYS A 248 -22.35 -12.87 -0.31
CA LYS A 248 -22.87 -13.28 -1.64
C LYS A 248 -22.92 -14.80 -1.86
N PHE A 249 -22.29 -15.59 -0.98
CA PHE A 249 -22.17 -17.04 -1.14
C PHE A 249 -23.24 -17.78 -0.35
N GLN A 250 -23.68 -18.94 -0.83
CA GLN A 250 -24.42 -19.91 -0.02
C GLN A 250 -23.44 -20.92 0.54
N VAL A 251 -23.61 -21.26 1.81
CA VAL A 251 -22.61 -22.01 2.58
C VAL A 251 -23.27 -23.21 3.26
N ASN A 252 -22.78 -24.41 2.96
CA ASN A 252 -23.19 -25.63 3.67
C ASN A 252 -22.28 -25.91 4.88
N ALA A 253 -22.58 -26.96 5.66
CA ALA A 253 -21.84 -27.25 6.89
C ALA A 253 -20.32 -27.39 6.68
N THR A 254 -19.89 -28.08 5.62
CA THR A 254 -18.47 -28.22 5.31
C THR A 254 -17.86 -26.92 4.78
N GLY A 255 -18.59 -26.19 3.95
CA GLY A 255 -18.20 -24.86 3.49
C GLY A 255 -18.00 -23.87 4.64
N GLY A 256 -18.77 -24.00 5.73
CA GLY A 256 -18.58 -23.18 6.93
C GLY A 256 -17.19 -23.35 7.55
N LEU A 257 -16.64 -24.58 7.54
CA LEU A 257 -15.27 -24.85 7.97
C LEU A 257 -14.23 -24.17 7.06
N MET A 258 -14.48 -24.19 5.74
CA MET A 258 -13.62 -23.52 4.76
C MET A 258 -13.65 -22.00 4.93
N VAL A 259 -14.83 -21.40 5.13
CA VAL A 259 -14.98 -19.97 5.43
C VAL A 259 -14.19 -19.61 6.68
N ALA A 260 -14.31 -20.36 7.78
CA ALA A 260 -13.57 -20.04 8.99
C ALA A 260 -12.05 -20.20 8.83
N LYS A 261 -11.60 -21.18 8.03
CA LYS A 261 -10.18 -21.33 7.70
C LYS A 261 -9.67 -20.13 6.91
N ASP A 262 -10.41 -19.71 5.88
CA ASP A 262 -10.09 -18.52 5.09
C ASP A 262 -10.07 -17.26 5.97
N MET A 263 -11.09 -17.03 6.81
CA MET A 263 -11.14 -15.90 7.75
C MET A 263 -9.92 -15.89 8.68
N SER A 264 -9.57 -17.03 9.26
CA SER A 264 -8.41 -17.15 10.15
C SER A 264 -7.11 -16.80 9.41
N ARG A 265 -7.00 -17.18 8.13
CA ARG A 265 -5.82 -16.88 7.33
C ARG A 265 -5.74 -15.40 6.93
N TYR A 266 -6.87 -14.79 6.54
CA TYR A 266 -6.92 -13.35 6.28
C TYR A 266 -6.53 -12.55 7.52
N VAL A 267 -7.11 -12.89 8.68
CA VAL A 267 -6.81 -12.24 9.96
C VAL A 267 -5.32 -12.35 10.29
N SER A 268 -4.74 -13.56 10.20
CA SER A 268 -3.31 -13.76 10.43
C SER A 268 -2.46 -12.90 9.49
N THR A 269 -2.79 -12.88 8.20
CA THR A 269 -2.01 -12.14 7.19
C THR A 269 -2.04 -10.64 7.41
N LEU A 270 -3.21 -10.09 7.78
CA LEU A 270 -3.40 -8.66 8.02
C LEU A 270 -2.81 -8.21 9.36
N LYS A 271 -2.84 -9.06 10.38
CA LYS A 271 -2.28 -8.77 11.71
C LYS A 271 -0.75 -8.75 11.76
N ASP A 272 -0.08 -9.34 10.77
CA ASP A 272 1.38 -9.26 10.66
C ASP A 272 1.86 -7.84 10.29
N TRP A 273 0.94 -6.94 9.94
CA TRP A 273 1.25 -5.56 9.54
C TRP A 273 1.32 -4.63 10.77
N PRO A 274 2.01 -3.49 10.67
CA PRO A 274 1.97 -2.48 11.72
C PRO A 274 0.60 -1.80 11.73
N LEU A 275 -0.29 -2.26 12.60
CA LEU A 275 -1.65 -1.76 12.74
C LEU A 275 -1.84 -1.04 14.06
N SER A 276 -2.74 -0.05 14.07
CA SER A 276 -3.26 0.53 15.30
C SER A 276 -4.19 -0.48 15.99
N LYS A 277 -4.35 -0.35 17.31
CA LYS A 277 -5.26 -1.23 18.09
C LYS A 277 -6.70 -1.23 17.56
N GLU A 278 -7.15 -0.09 17.03
CA GLU A 278 -8.48 0.02 16.43
C GLU A 278 -8.59 -0.80 15.13
N ALA A 279 -7.58 -0.70 14.27
CA ALA A 279 -7.54 -1.48 13.02
C ALA A 279 -7.40 -2.98 13.29
N GLU A 280 -6.56 -3.39 14.25
CA GLU A 280 -6.45 -4.79 14.68
C GLU A 280 -7.79 -5.37 15.14
N GLY A 281 -8.48 -4.67 16.06
CA GLY A 281 -9.80 -5.08 16.52
C GLY A 281 -10.85 -5.12 15.39
N GLY A 282 -10.73 -4.20 14.42
CA GLY A 282 -11.54 -4.22 13.21
C GLY A 282 -11.30 -5.46 12.35
N VAL A 283 -10.04 -5.87 12.16
CA VAL A 283 -9.68 -7.08 11.40
C VAL A 283 -10.14 -8.34 12.13
N GLU A 284 -10.07 -8.37 13.46
CA GLU A 284 -10.55 -9.51 14.28
C GLU A 284 -12.02 -9.87 14.04
N LEU A 285 -12.85 -8.89 13.67
CA LEU A 285 -14.26 -9.12 13.33
C LEU A 285 -14.45 -10.12 12.17
N LEU A 286 -13.46 -10.30 11.29
CA LEU A 286 -13.50 -11.35 10.26
C LEU A 286 -13.61 -12.76 10.89
N SER A 287 -13.00 -12.98 12.05
CA SER A 287 -13.11 -14.27 12.77
C SER A 287 -14.54 -14.54 13.24
N GLU A 288 -15.29 -13.49 13.57
CA GLU A 288 -16.70 -13.63 13.95
C GLU A 288 -17.56 -14.10 12.77
N ILE A 289 -17.27 -13.64 11.56
CA ILE A 289 -17.96 -14.11 10.34
C ILE A 289 -17.75 -15.61 10.17
N GLY A 290 -16.51 -16.09 10.32
CA GLY A 290 -16.19 -17.52 10.26
C GLY A 290 -17.03 -18.34 11.25
N ASN A 291 -17.18 -17.83 12.47
CA ASN A 291 -17.99 -18.47 13.50
C ASN A 291 -19.48 -18.53 13.14
N PHE A 292 -20.04 -17.51 12.48
CA PHE A 292 -21.47 -17.50 12.10
C PHE A 292 -21.86 -18.63 11.17
N PHE A 293 -20.93 -19.19 10.39
CA PHE A 293 -21.21 -20.32 9.49
C PHE A 293 -21.03 -21.70 10.15
N ILE A 294 -20.40 -21.77 11.32
CA ILE A 294 -20.08 -23.06 11.99
C ILE A 294 -20.98 -23.31 13.20
N ILE A 295 -21.28 -22.28 13.98
CA ILE A 295 -21.94 -22.47 15.27
C ILE A 295 -23.43 -22.81 15.12
N GLY A 296 -23.97 -23.53 16.11
CA GLY A 296 -25.37 -23.94 16.15
C GLY A 296 -26.34 -22.82 16.53
N PRO A 297 -27.66 -23.06 16.44
CA PRO A 297 -28.70 -22.05 16.65
C PRO A 297 -28.73 -21.46 18.07
N GLU A 298 -28.31 -22.22 19.09
CA GLU A 298 -28.26 -21.70 20.47
C GLU A 298 -27.16 -20.64 20.65
N ALA A 299 -25.95 -20.93 20.15
CA ALA A 299 -24.83 -19.98 20.18
C ALA A 299 -25.09 -18.74 19.31
N LEU A 300 -25.78 -18.91 18.17
CA LEU A 300 -26.23 -17.76 17.35
C LEU A 300 -27.21 -16.87 18.13
N ARG A 301 -28.11 -17.46 18.95
CA ARG A 301 -29.06 -16.71 19.79
C ARG A 301 -28.37 -15.93 20.91
N GLU A 302 -27.31 -16.48 21.48
CA GLU A 302 -26.50 -15.74 22.47
C GLU A 302 -25.77 -14.56 21.82
N ARG A 303 -25.16 -14.79 20.65
CA ARG A 303 -24.51 -13.73 19.86
C ARG A 303 -25.50 -12.66 19.40
N SER A 304 -26.74 -13.04 19.07
CA SER A 304 -27.78 -12.08 18.65
C SER A 304 -28.17 -11.11 19.77
N ARG A 305 -28.18 -11.56 21.03
CA ARG A 305 -28.46 -10.72 22.22
C ARG A 305 -27.39 -9.65 22.44
N ASN A 306 -26.14 -9.93 22.09
CA ASN A 306 -25.05 -8.97 22.23
C ASN A 306 -25.16 -7.77 21.27
N PHE A 307 -25.97 -7.86 20.21
CA PHE A 307 -26.27 -6.71 19.33
C PHE A 307 -27.39 -5.82 19.89
N GLN A 308 -28.17 -6.29 20.88
CA GLN A 308 -29.25 -5.53 21.50
C GLN A 308 -28.72 -4.57 22.60
N THR A 309 -27.54 -4.85 23.15
CA THR A 309 -26.86 -4.01 24.15
C THR A 309 -25.83 -3.12 23.45
N GLY A 310 -26.25 -1.91 23.04
CA GLY A 310 -25.50 -0.97 22.19
C GLY A 310 -24.07 -0.66 22.64
N GLY A 311 -23.11 -1.47 22.21
CA GLY A 311 -21.69 -1.25 22.43
C GLY A 311 -21.09 -0.34 21.37
N VAL A 312 -20.56 0.80 21.80
CA VAL A 312 -19.87 1.80 20.97
C VAL A 312 -18.58 1.21 20.37
N GLY A 313 -18.46 1.34 19.06
CA GLY A 313 -17.41 0.80 18.20
C GLY A 313 -18.05 0.40 16.88
N ARG A 314 -17.35 0.46 15.74
CA ARG A 314 -17.84 -0.07 14.46
C ARG A 314 -17.97 -1.60 14.56
N LYS A 315 -18.97 -2.06 15.31
CA LYS A 315 -19.33 -3.45 15.53
C LYS A 315 -20.26 -3.89 14.40
N LEU A 316 -20.14 -5.17 14.04
CA LEU A 316 -20.96 -5.85 13.04
C LEU A 316 -22.44 -5.48 13.25
N GLN A 317 -23.13 -4.96 12.24
CA GLN A 317 -24.49 -4.47 12.45
C GLN A 317 -25.47 -5.64 12.49
N LYS A 318 -26.62 -5.42 13.14
CA LYS A 318 -27.74 -6.38 13.14
C LYS A 318 -28.16 -6.80 11.72
N ALA A 319 -28.13 -5.85 10.77
CA ALA A 319 -28.41 -6.12 9.36
C ALA A 319 -27.36 -7.04 8.73
N ASP A 320 -26.07 -6.84 9.03
CA ASP A 320 -24.97 -7.68 8.54
C ASP A 320 -25.06 -9.10 9.11
N PHE A 321 -25.30 -9.22 10.42
CA PHE A 321 -25.50 -10.51 11.08
C PHE A 321 -26.63 -11.31 10.43
N ARG A 322 -27.77 -10.66 10.21
CA ARG A 322 -28.91 -11.26 9.51
C ARG A 322 -28.55 -11.68 8.07
N ALA A 323 -27.80 -10.85 7.34
CA ALA A 323 -27.36 -11.16 5.99
C ALA A 323 -26.47 -12.42 5.94
N PHE A 324 -25.53 -12.57 6.88
CA PHE A 324 -24.67 -13.77 6.96
C PHE A 324 -25.46 -15.03 7.32
N ILE A 325 -26.41 -14.96 8.25
CA ILE A 325 -27.22 -16.14 8.63
C ILE A 325 -28.06 -16.63 7.44
N PHE A 326 -28.66 -15.74 6.65
CA PHE A 326 -29.41 -16.14 5.44
C PHE A 326 -28.57 -16.83 4.38
N ARG A 327 -27.24 -16.73 4.46
CA ARG A 327 -26.33 -17.41 3.55
C ARG A 327 -26.03 -18.85 3.95
N ARG A 328 -26.43 -19.30 5.13
CA ARG A 328 -26.34 -20.70 5.50
C ARG A 328 -27.41 -21.54 4.80
N ASP A 329 -27.04 -22.73 4.34
CA ASP A 329 -27.99 -23.67 3.72
C ASP A 329 -29.08 -24.12 4.70
N ASP A 330 -28.77 -24.19 6.00
CA ASP A 330 -29.72 -24.53 7.07
C ASP A 330 -30.55 -23.34 7.56
N SER A 331 -30.47 -22.18 6.90
CA SER A 331 -31.18 -20.95 7.30
C SER A 331 -32.69 -21.12 7.39
N GLY A 332 -33.29 -22.03 6.62
CA GLY A 332 -34.72 -22.38 6.68
C GLY A 332 -35.12 -23.26 7.87
N SER A 333 -34.16 -23.77 8.65
CA SER A 333 -34.44 -24.63 9.80
C SER A 333 -35.17 -23.86 10.91
N VAL A 334 -36.05 -24.56 11.65
CA VAL A 334 -36.84 -23.98 12.75
C VAL A 334 -35.93 -23.32 13.80
N GLY A 335 -34.79 -23.96 14.10
CA GLY A 335 -33.79 -23.43 15.02
C GLY A 335 -33.25 -22.06 14.58
N ILE A 336 -32.84 -21.92 13.33
CA ILE A 336 -32.26 -20.67 12.83
C ILE A 336 -33.34 -19.61 12.57
N GLN A 337 -34.52 -19.99 12.08
CA GLN A 337 -35.66 -19.08 11.92
C GLN A 337 -36.07 -18.47 13.27
N SER A 338 -36.01 -19.24 14.37
CA SER A 338 -36.27 -18.69 15.71
C SER A 338 -35.23 -17.63 16.14
N VAL A 339 -33.97 -17.77 15.73
CA VAL A 339 -32.92 -16.77 15.97
C VAL A 339 -33.18 -15.52 15.14
N LEU A 340 -33.53 -15.69 13.87
CA LEU A 340 -33.84 -14.59 12.96
C LEU A 340 -35.10 -13.79 13.36
N ALA A 341 -36.10 -14.47 13.93
CA ALA A 341 -37.31 -13.84 14.45
C ALA A 341 -37.08 -13.10 15.78
N GLY A 342 -36.13 -13.57 16.59
CA GLY A 342 -35.77 -12.95 17.87
C GLY A 342 -34.74 -11.82 17.79
N LEU A 343 -34.21 -11.55 16.59
CA LEU A 343 -33.23 -10.51 16.35
C LEU A 343 -33.80 -9.11 16.55
#